data_AF-A0A5M4D1I8-F1
#
_entry.id   AF-A0A5M4D1I8-F1
#
_cell.length_a   1.000
_cell.length_b   1.000
_cell.length_c   1.000
_cell.angle_alpha   90.00
_cell.angle_beta   90.00
_cell.angle_gamma   90.00
#
_symmetry.space_group_name_H-M   'P 1'
#
loop_
_entity.id
_entity.type
_entity.pdbx_description
1 polymer ?
#
loop_
_entity_poly.entity_id
_entity_poly.type
_entity_poly.pdbx_seq_one_letter_code
_entity_poly.pdbx_strand_id
1 'polypeptide(L)'
;MSLETSQSPQTHQAWCVIWRAPDTAVPVELRGALDRRGVHAVECDNACWATAELCRLHAAQPESPVILLLVDPASLEEVDEVIAVAEHYAPHATAWVYESQVSPPLRALDRPHRGQNAADSQSTRNLEDPAGLRLTEVPGHDDELKTDNPTPLCEMGQESPSILSRDELASLKHPDRVSGPDA
;
A
#
# COMPACT_ATOMS: atom_id res chain seq x y z
N MET A 1 24.83 1.45 -45.05
CA MET A 1 24.32 2.70 -44.46
C MET A 1 23.29 2.29 -43.42
N SER A 2 23.72 2.13 -42.17
CA SER A 2 22.86 1.71 -41.06
C SER A 2 22.32 2.95 -40.37
N LEU A 3 21.01 3.09 -40.29
CA LEU A 3 20.34 4.18 -39.59
C LEU A 3 20.37 3.87 -38.08
N GLU A 4 21.29 4.49 -37.36
CA GLU A 4 21.30 4.50 -35.89
C GLU A 4 20.03 5.21 -35.40
N THR A 5 19.06 4.42 -34.97
CA THR A 5 17.85 4.91 -34.33
C THR A 5 18.26 5.45 -32.96
N SER A 6 18.32 6.77 -32.84
CA SER A 6 18.53 7.48 -31.57
C SER A 6 17.29 7.26 -30.69
N GLN A 7 17.25 6.14 -29.96
CA GLN A 7 16.29 5.95 -28.88
C GLN A 7 16.63 6.96 -27.77
N SER A 8 15.80 7.98 -27.62
CA SER A 8 15.84 8.84 -26.44
C SER A 8 15.67 7.97 -25.19
N PRO A 9 16.42 8.22 -24.10
CA PRO A 9 16.32 7.42 -22.90
C PRO A 9 14.87 7.50 -22.40
N GLN A 10 14.15 6.39 -22.45
CA GLN A 10 12.86 6.29 -21.80
C GLN A 10 13.13 6.40 -20.29
N THR A 11 12.83 7.56 -19.72
CA THR A 11 12.88 7.77 -18.28
C THR A 11 11.81 6.89 -17.65
N HIS A 12 12.19 5.73 -17.15
CA HIS A 12 11.27 4.82 -16.47
C HIS A 12 10.69 5.53 -15.25
N GLN A 13 9.40 5.80 -15.30
CA GLN A 13 8.65 6.43 -14.22
C GLN A 13 8.40 5.37 -13.14
N ALA A 14 8.82 5.66 -11.91
CA ALA A 14 8.63 4.79 -10.75
C ALA A 14 7.51 5.33 -9.85
N TRP A 15 6.83 4.42 -9.15
CA TRP A 15 5.78 4.73 -8.18
C TRP A 15 6.22 4.35 -6.77
N CYS A 16 5.80 5.13 -5.80
CA CYS A 16 6.10 4.93 -4.38
C CYS A 16 4.83 5.10 -3.56
N VAL A 17 4.49 4.08 -2.78
CA VAL A 17 3.44 4.14 -1.76
C VAL A 17 4.14 4.41 -0.44
N ILE A 18 3.96 5.62 0.10
CA ILE A 18 4.51 6.03 1.39
C ILE A 18 3.51 5.67 2.47
N TRP A 19 3.84 4.68 3.30
CA TRP A 19 3.06 4.33 4.47
C TRP A 19 3.69 4.92 5.73
N ARG A 20 2.89 5.69 6.46
CA ARG A 20 3.26 6.41 7.69
C ARG A 20 2.17 6.25 8.74
N ALA A 21 2.48 6.55 10.00
CA ALA A 21 1.46 6.69 11.03
C ALA A 21 0.60 7.96 10.77
N PRO A 22 -0.67 7.99 11.19
CA PRO A 22 -1.59 9.11 10.93
C PRO A 22 -1.06 10.48 11.38
N ASP A 23 -0.43 10.52 12.56
CA ASP A 23 0.08 11.75 13.18
C ASP A 23 1.53 12.10 12.78
N THR A 24 2.15 11.27 11.95
CA THR A 24 3.51 11.50 11.47
C THR A 24 3.47 12.13 10.09
N ALA A 25 4.14 13.27 9.90
CA ALA A 25 4.28 13.90 8.59
C ALA A 25 5.43 13.26 7.79
N VAL A 26 5.30 13.18 6.46
CA VAL A 26 6.42 12.78 5.60
C VAL A 26 7.50 13.87 5.63
N PRO A 27 8.76 13.54 5.93
CA PRO A 27 9.85 14.52 5.92
C PRO A 27 9.99 15.21 4.57
N VAL A 28 10.14 16.54 4.58
CA VAL A 28 10.19 17.37 3.37
C VAL A 28 11.40 16.98 2.50
N GLU A 29 12.50 16.59 3.13
CA GLU A 29 13.72 16.16 2.47
C GLU A 29 13.50 14.85 1.69
N LEU A 30 12.74 13.91 2.27
CA LEU A 30 12.37 12.66 1.64
C LEU A 30 11.47 12.92 0.43
N ARG A 31 10.42 13.75 0.61
CA ARG A 31 9.51 14.11 -0.48
C ARG A 31 10.23 14.81 -1.63
N GLY A 32 11.09 15.77 -1.32
CA GLY A 32 11.92 16.46 -2.31
C GLY A 32 12.92 15.54 -3.00
N ALA A 33 13.43 14.51 -2.32
CA ALA A 33 14.30 13.52 -2.94
C ALA A 33 13.57 12.60 -3.92
N LEU A 34 12.32 12.21 -3.63
CA LEU A 34 11.48 11.44 -4.55
C LEU A 34 11.11 12.26 -5.80
N ASP A 35 10.71 13.52 -5.61
CA ASP A 35 10.34 14.44 -6.70
C ASP A 35 11.50 14.70 -7.66
N ARG A 36 12.70 15.01 -7.14
CA ARG A 36 13.91 15.19 -7.96
C ARG A 36 14.29 13.95 -8.79
N ARG A 37 13.84 12.77 -8.39
CA ARG A 37 14.07 11.50 -9.11
C ARG A 37 12.91 11.13 -10.03
N GLY A 38 11.86 11.94 -10.13
CA GLY A 38 10.67 11.63 -10.92
C GLY A 38 9.87 10.44 -10.38
N VAL A 39 9.93 10.20 -9.06
CA VAL A 39 9.18 9.14 -8.40
C VAL A 39 7.83 9.69 -7.94
N HIS A 40 6.74 9.10 -8.45
CA HIS A 40 5.40 9.51 -8.08
C HIS A 40 5.02 8.88 -6.74
N ALA A 41 4.71 9.71 -5.76
CA ALA A 41 4.50 9.28 -4.39
C ALA A 41 3.06 9.48 -3.92
N VAL A 42 2.40 8.39 -3.52
CA VAL A 42 1.08 8.37 -2.87
C VAL A 42 1.27 8.17 -1.38
N GLU A 43 0.67 9.02 -0.55
CA GLU A 43 0.73 8.87 0.91
C GLU A 43 -0.45 8.06 1.42
N CYS A 44 -0.20 7.18 2.37
CA CYS A 44 -1.19 6.37 3.08
C CYS A 44 -0.88 6.40 4.58
N ASP A 45 -1.91 6.55 5.40
CA ASP A 45 -1.82 6.60 6.86
C ASP A 45 -2.31 5.31 7.55
N ASN A 46 -2.75 4.32 6.77
CA ASN A 46 -3.27 3.04 7.24
C ASN A 46 -2.73 1.91 6.36
N ALA A 47 -2.40 0.78 6.99
CA ALA A 47 -1.97 -0.48 6.37
C ALA A 47 -2.88 -0.90 5.21
N CYS A 48 -4.20 -0.91 5.40
CA CYS A 48 -5.17 -1.36 4.40
C CYS A 48 -5.10 -0.51 3.11
N TRP A 49 -5.03 0.82 3.25
CA TRP A 49 -4.92 1.74 2.12
C TRP A 49 -3.57 1.59 1.41
N ALA A 50 -2.48 1.48 2.16
CA ALA A 50 -1.14 1.28 1.60
C ALA A 50 -1.08 -0.01 0.77
N THR A 51 -1.61 -1.12 1.30
CA THR A 51 -1.67 -2.41 0.59
C THR A 51 -2.57 -2.34 -0.64
N ALA A 52 -3.76 -1.75 -0.54
CA ALA A 52 -4.68 -1.61 -1.66
C ALA A 52 -4.05 -0.79 -2.80
N GLU A 53 -3.40 0.32 -2.46
CA GLU A 53 -2.76 1.19 -3.44
C GLU A 53 -1.53 0.54 -4.08
N LEU A 54 -0.76 -0.21 -3.28
CA LEU A 54 0.36 -1.00 -3.78
C LEU A 54 -0.10 -2.03 -4.81
N CYS A 55 -1.15 -2.80 -4.50
CA CYS A 55 -1.71 -3.79 -5.41
C CYS A 55 -2.29 -3.14 -6.67
N ARG A 56 -3.00 -2.01 -6.52
CA ARG A 56 -3.58 -1.25 -7.62
C ARG A 56 -2.50 -0.76 -8.59
N LEU A 57 -1.42 -0.16 -8.07
CA LEU A 57 -0.31 0.34 -8.87
C LEU A 57 0.44 -0.81 -9.56
N HIS A 58 0.68 -1.91 -8.85
CA HIS A 58 1.31 -3.08 -9.42
C HIS A 58 0.52 -3.66 -10.60
N ALA A 59 -0.81 -3.76 -10.46
CA ALA A 59 -1.69 -4.26 -11.51
C ALA A 59 -1.82 -3.27 -12.69
N ALA A 60 -1.87 -1.97 -12.41
CA ALA A 60 -2.06 -0.95 -13.44
C ALA A 60 -0.78 -0.64 -14.24
N GLN A 61 0.40 -0.83 -13.65
CA GLN A 61 1.69 -0.44 -14.23
C GLN A 61 2.72 -1.57 -14.08
N PRO A 62 2.54 -2.72 -14.75
CA PRO A 62 3.39 -3.91 -14.55
C PRO A 62 4.87 -3.69 -14.94
N GLU A 63 5.13 -2.77 -15.86
CA GLU A 63 6.49 -2.44 -16.35
C GLU A 63 7.18 -1.34 -15.51
N SER A 64 6.44 -0.65 -14.66
CA SER A 64 6.98 0.41 -13.81
C SER A 64 7.41 -0.16 -12.46
N PRO A 65 8.60 0.22 -11.95
CA PRO A 65 8.97 -0.10 -10.57
C PRO A 65 7.97 0.49 -9.58
N VAL A 66 7.46 -0.33 -8.68
CA VAL A 66 6.60 0.08 -7.57
C VAL A 66 7.37 -0.13 -6.26
N ILE A 67 7.35 0.87 -5.39
CA ILE A 67 8.06 0.88 -4.12
C ILE A 67 7.03 1.00 -2.99
N LEU A 68 7.11 0.15 -1.97
CA LEU A 68 6.47 0.35 -0.69
C LEU A 68 7.49 1.00 0.25
N LEU A 69 7.24 2.22 0.72
CA LEU A 69 8.14 2.96 1.60
C LEU A 69 7.53 3.08 3.00
N LEU A 70 8.16 2.44 3.97
CA LEU A 70 7.79 2.49 5.39
C LEU A 70 8.49 3.67 6.06
N VAL A 71 7.73 4.62 6.60
CA VAL A 71 8.28 5.77 7.35
C VAL A 71 8.19 5.47 8.84
N ASP A 72 9.34 5.43 9.50
CA ASP A 72 9.49 5.13 10.93
C ASP A 72 8.72 3.86 11.34
N PRO A 73 9.14 2.65 10.87
CA PRO A 73 8.36 1.41 10.97
C PRO A 73 8.04 0.99 12.42
N ALA A 74 8.83 1.42 13.40
CA ALA A 74 8.54 1.19 14.81
C ALA A 74 7.24 1.87 15.30
N SER A 75 6.72 2.84 14.54
CA SER A 75 5.45 3.53 14.81
C SER A 75 4.26 2.96 14.02
N LEU A 76 4.50 1.96 13.17
CA LEU A 76 3.49 1.34 12.32
C LEU A 76 3.00 0.04 12.96
N GLU A 77 1.70 -0.20 12.86
CA GLU A 77 1.07 -1.46 13.26
C GLU A 77 1.03 -2.43 12.07
N GLU A 78 1.13 -3.73 12.32
CA GLU A 78 0.95 -4.78 11.30
C GLU A 78 1.94 -4.72 10.12
N VAL A 79 3.17 -4.27 10.37
CA VAL A 79 4.21 -4.12 9.33
C VAL A 79 4.52 -5.45 8.65
N ASP A 80 4.66 -6.52 9.44
CA ASP A 80 4.99 -7.85 8.94
C ASP A 80 3.88 -8.40 8.04
N GLU A 81 2.61 -8.17 8.40
CA GLU A 81 1.43 -8.55 7.62
C GLU A 81 1.39 -7.79 6.30
N VAL A 82 1.60 -6.47 6.30
CA VAL A 82 1.64 -5.66 5.07
C VAL A 82 2.76 -6.13 4.14
N ILE A 83 3.95 -6.43 4.68
CA ILE A 83 5.07 -6.96 3.89
C ILE A 83 4.71 -8.33 3.30
N ALA A 84 4.13 -9.24 4.10
CA ALA A 84 3.72 -10.56 3.62
C ALA A 84 2.67 -10.46 2.49
N VAL A 85 1.72 -9.54 2.61
CA VAL A 85 0.71 -9.29 1.57
C VAL A 85 1.37 -8.65 0.33
N ALA A 86 2.29 -7.70 0.50
CA ALA A 86 3.04 -7.10 -0.60
C ALA A 86 3.84 -8.17 -1.37
N GLU A 87 4.52 -9.07 -0.68
CA GLU A 87 5.25 -10.18 -1.30
C GLU A 87 4.33 -11.14 -2.06
N HIS A 88 3.10 -11.35 -1.57
CA HIS A 88 2.14 -12.24 -2.21
C HIS A 88 1.50 -11.61 -3.46
N TYR A 89 0.97 -10.39 -3.36
CA TYR A 89 0.15 -9.76 -4.40
C TYR A 89 0.90 -8.78 -5.28
N ALA A 90 2.05 -8.28 -4.84
CA ALA A 90 2.90 -7.37 -5.60
C ALA A 90 4.37 -7.83 -5.56
N PRO A 91 4.69 -9.04 -6.06
CA PRO A 91 6.02 -9.66 -5.89
C PRO A 91 7.17 -8.85 -6.51
N HIS A 92 6.87 -7.99 -7.49
CA HIS A 92 7.86 -7.12 -8.11
C HIS A 92 8.07 -5.79 -7.36
N ALA A 93 7.23 -5.45 -6.38
CA ALA A 93 7.29 -4.17 -5.68
C ALA A 93 8.30 -4.17 -4.52
N THR A 94 9.33 -3.32 -4.57
CA THR A 94 10.41 -3.29 -3.56
C THR A 94 9.96 -2.60 -2.28
N ALA A 95 10.38 -3.11 -1.11
CA ALA A 95 10.06 -2.52 0.18
C ALA A 95 11.29 -1.77 0.72
N TRP A 96 11.14 -0.49 1.06
CA TRP A 96 12.18 0.38 1.60
C TRP A 96 11.73 0.92 2.97
N VAL A 97 12.70 1.26 3.81
CA VAL A 97 12.50 1.84 5.14
C VAL A 97 13.19 3.20 5.19
N TYR A 98 12.47 4.20 5.68
CA TYR A 98 13.02 5.49 6.05
C TYR A 98 12.94 5.70 7.56
N GLU A 99 14.07 6.01 8.19
CA GLU A 99 14.16 6.34 9.61
C GLU A 99 15.04 7.59 9.78
N SER A 100 14.48 8.64 10.37
CA SER A 100 15.18 9.93 10.53
C SER A 100 16.40 9.85 11.45
N GLN A 101 16.41 8.89 12.37
CA GLN A 101 17.45 8.73 13.39
C GLN A 101 18.59 7.79 12.99
N VAL A 102 18.53 7.19 11.79
CA VAL A 102 19.50 6.20 11.32
C VAL A 102 20.32 6.75 10.14
N SER A 103 21.57 6.33 10.01
CA SER A 103 22.47 6.70 8.91
C SER A 103 22.99 5.46 8.17
N PRO A 104 22.66 5.26 6.88
CA PRO A 104 21.83 6.12 6.03
C PRO A 104 20.34 6.05 6.43
N PRO A 105 19.57 7.14 6.27
CA PRO A 105 18.17 7.19 6.71
C PRO A 105 17.25 6.33 5.85
N LEU A 106 17.62 6.12 4.57
CA LEU A 106 16.84 5.30 3.63
C LEU A 106 17.58 3.99 3.36
N ARG A 107 16.91 2.87 3.59
CA ARG A 107 17.47 1.52 3.42
C ARG A 107 16.48 0.64 2.66
N ALA A 108 16.99 -0.25 1.82
CA ALA A 108 16.17 -1.31 1.26
C ALA A 108 15.87 -2.33 2.37
N LEU A 109 14.63 -2.79 2.48
CA LEU A 109 14.30 -3.90 3.34
C LEU A 109 14.83 -5.18 2.67
N ASP A 110 15.69 -5.91 3.38
CA ASP A 110 16.19 -7.19 2.89
C ASP A 110 15.02 -8.16 2.79
N ARG A 111 14.64 -8.51 1.56
CA ARG A 111 13.65 -9.55 1.37
C ARG A 111 14.28 -10.88 1.76
N PRO A 112 13.69 -11.63 2.71
CA PRO A 112 14.07 -13.02 2.88
C PRO A 112 13.85 -13.68 1.52
N HIS A 113 14.92 -14.17 0.91
CA HIS A 113 14.86 -14.73 -0.43
C HIS A 113 13.77 -15.81 -0.48
N ARG A 114 12.67 -15.53 -1.18
CA ARG A 114 11.45 -16.35 -1.29
C ARG A 114 11.67 -17.70 -2.01
N GLY A 115 12.85 -18.30 -1.92
CA GLY A 115 13.24 -19.42 -2.76
C GLY A 115 14.40 -20.29 -2.27
N GLN A 116 14.92 -20.13 -1.04
CA GLN A 116 15.99 -21.02 -0.54
C GLN A 116 15.57 -22.07 0.49
N ASN A 117 14.38 -21.97 1.09
CA ASN A 117 13.94 -22.92 2.12
C ASN A 117 13.00 -24.04 1.62
N ALA A 118 12.72 -24.12 0.31
CA ALA A 118 11.90 -25.21 -0.24
C ALA A 118 12.68 -26.53 -0.43
N ALA A 119 14.02 -26.53 -0.28
CA ALA A 119 14.86 -27.71 -0.50
C ALA A 119 15.26 -28.49 0.77
N ASP A 120 15.16 -27.90 1.97
CA ASP A 120 15.59 -28.56 3.22
C ASP A 120 14.45 -29.18 4.06
N SER A 121 13.23 -29.26 3.51
CA SER A 121 12.12 -29.98 4.15
C SER A 121 12.06 -31.48 3.81
N GLN A 122 13.12 -32.09 3.27
CA GLN A 122 13.15 -33.53 3.01
C GLN A 122 13.54 -34.41 4.22
N SER A 123 13.84 -33.82 5.39
CA SER A 123 14.35 -34.58 6.53
C SER A 123 13.38 -34.72 7.71
N THR A 124 12.13 -35.12 7.47
CA THR A 124 11.25 -35.73 8.49
C THR A 124 10.22 -36.68 7.86
N ARG A 125 10.67 -37.66 7.07
CA ARG A 125 9.87 -38.85 6.74
C ARG A 125 10.48 -40.07 7.43
N ASN A 126 10.34 -40.13 8.74
CA ASN A 126 10.42 -41.36 9.52
C ASN A 126 9.58 -41.16 10.79
N LEU A 127 8.27 -41.17 10.64
CA LEU A 127 7.38 -41.55 11.72
C LEU A 127 6.27 -42.40 11.12
N GLU A 128 6.57 -43.68 11.02
CA GLU A 128 5.57 -44.73 10.91
C GLU A 128 4.72 -44.66 12.19
N ASP A 129 3.55 -44.03 12.12
CA ASP A 129 2.47 -44.24 13.09
C ASP A 129 1.25 -44.77 12.34
N PRO A 130 1.15 -46.10 12.14
CA PRO A 130 -0.06 -46.72 11.67
C PRO A 130 -1.01 -46.92 12.87
N ALA A 131 -2.18 -46.29 12.76
CA ALA A 131 -3.42 -46.55 13.51
C ALA A 131 -3.72 -45.60 14.67
N GLY A 132 -4.74 -44.74 14.47
CA GLY A 132 -5.45 -44.19 15.62
C GLY A 132 -6.35 -42.98 15.43
N LEU A 133 -6.83 -42.65 14.24
CA LEU A 133 -7.89 -41.62 14.12
C LEU A 133 -9.22 -42.19 14.63
N ARG A 134 -9.50 -41.99 15.91
CA ARG A 134 -10.86 -42.05 16.46
C ARG A 134 -11.53 -40.70 16.27
N LEU A 135 -12.51 -40.65 15.37
CA LEU A 135 -13.57 -39.66 15.43
C LEU A 135 -14.22 -39.77 16.81
N THR A 136 -14.08 -38.73 17.63
CA THR A 136 -15.00 -38.49 18.72
C THR A 136 -16.01 -37.48 18.21
N GLU A 137 -17.24 -37.98 18.00
CA GLU A 137 -18.41 -37.19 17.68
C GLU A 137 -18.66 -36.22 18.83
N VAL A 138 -18.63 -34.92 18.55
CA VAL A 138 -19.02 -33.88 19.52
C VAL A 138 -20.54 -33.80 19.49
N PRO A 139 -21.24 -34.09 20.60
CA PRO A 139 -22.69 -34.01 20.66
C PRO A 139 -23.13 -32.54 20.52
N GLY A 140 -24.16 -32.35 19.69
CA GLY A 140 -24.78 -31.06 19.42
C GLY A 140 -25.23 -30.35 20.70
N HIS A 141 -24.89 -29.07 20.76
CA HIS A 141 -25.48 -28.13 21.70
C HIS A 141 -26.20 -27.08 20.87
N ASP A 142 -27.48 -27.35 20.60
CA ASP A 142 -28.45 -26.35 20.16
C ASP A 142 -28.71 -25.40 21.34
N ASP A 143 -27.86 -24.39 21.52
CA ASP A 143 -28.16 -23.27 22.41
C ASP A 143 -28.73 -22.12 21.58
N GLU A 144 -30.06 -22.14 21.48
CA GLU A 144 -30.92 -21.10 20.95
C GLU A 144 -30.81 -19.84 21.81
N LEU A 145 -29.77 -19.03 21.59
CA LEU A 145 -29.67 -17.69 22.17
C LEU A 145 -30.46 -16.69 21.34
N LYS A 146 -31.74 -16.60 21.67
CA LYS A 146 -32.67 -15.54 21.31
C LYS A 146 -32.23 -14.22 21.97
N THR A 147 -31.34 -13.47 21.33
CA THR A 147 -31.01 -12.10 21.74
C THR A 147 -31.85 -11.12 20.94
N ASP A 148 -33.01 -10.80 21.51
CA ASP A 148 -33.89 -9.69 21.16
C ASP A 148 -33.14 -8.37 21.45
N ASN A 149 -32.52 -7.78 20.43
CA ASN A 149 -31.95 -6.43 20.53
C ASN A 149 -32.89 -5.44 19.83
N PRO A 150 -33.60 -4.58 20.57
CA PRO A 150 -34.41 -3.53 19.98
C PRO A 150 -33.51 -2.48 19.32
N THR A 151 -33.64 -2.36 18.00
CA THR A 151 -33.09 -1.29 17.17
C THR A 151 -33.49 0.07 17.75
N PRO A 152 -32.55 0.96 18.14
CA PRO A 152 -32.88 2.36 18.34
C PRO A 152 -33.20 2.99 16.99
N LEU A 153 -34.47 3.33 16.83
CA LEU A 153 -35.01 4.16 15.76
C LEU A 153 -34.42 5.58 15.92
N CYS A 154 -33.21 5.80 15.39
CA CYS A 154 -32.70 7.16 15.17
C CYS A 154 -33.29 7.69 13.87
N GLU A 155 -34.50 8.21 14.02
CA GLU A 155 -35.17 9.07 13.06
C GLU A 155 -34.48 10.45 13.03
N MET A 156 -34.40 11.01 11.82
CA MET A 156 -34.18 12.42 11.48
C MET A 156 -32.73 12.90 11.27
N GLY A 157 -32.45 13.18 9.99
CA GLY A 157 -31.30 13.99 9.57
C GLY A 157 -30.78 13.70 8.16
N GLN A 158 -31.63 13.40 7.17
CA GLN A 158 -31.21 13.42 5.77
C GLN A 158 -30.97 14.87 5.32
N GLU A 159 -29.83 15.42 5.70
CA GLU A 159 -29.26 16.59 5.04
C GLU A 159 -28.65 16.07 3.74
N SER A 160 -29.39 16.23 2.65
CA SER A 160 -28.91 15.87 1.32
C SER A 160 -27.61 16.63 1.07
N PRO A 161 -26.48 15.98 0.72
CA PRO A 161 -25.32 16.71 0.24
C PRO A 161 -25.76 17.46 -1.01
N SER A 162 -25.71 18.79 -0.95
CA SER A 162 -25.95 19.64 -2.11
C SER A 162 -24.94 19.24 -3.19
N ILE A 163 -25.41 18.44 -4.16
CA ILE A 163 -24.70 18.20 -5.40
C ILE A 163 -24.69 19.56 -6.09
N LEU A 164 -23.57 20.26 -5.98
CA LEU A 164 -23.30 21.43 -6.82
C LEU A 164 -23.53 20.99 -8.26
N SER A 165 -24.46 21.68 -8.92
CA SER A 165 -24.86 21.35 -10.28
C SER A 165 -23.64 21.49 -11.19
N ARG A 166 -23.52 20.63 -12.20
CA ARG A 166 -22.37 20.54 -13.11
C ARG A 166 -22.03 21.89 -13.80
N ASP A 167 -22.97 22.83 -13.83
CA ASP A 167 -22.79 24.20 -14.34
C ASP A 167 -21.97 25.12 -13.42
N GLU A 168 -21.94 24.92 -12.09
CA GLU A 168 -21.20 25.82 -11.19
C GLU A 168 -19.68 25.63 -11.24
N LEU A 169 -19.20 24.42 -11.59
CA LEU A 169 -17.76 24.15 -11.76
C LEU A 169 -17.16 24.85 -12.99
N ALA A 170 -17.97 25.30 -13.94
CA ALA A 170 -17.47 26.00 -15.13
C ALA A 170 -17.13 27.48 -14.87
N SER A 171 -17.66 28.10 -13.81
CA SER A 171 -17.43 29.54 -13.53
C SER A 171 -16.15 29.84 -12.75
N LEU A 172 -15.47 28.84 -12.18
CA LEU A 172 -14.24 29.06 -11.38
C LEU A 172 -12.94 29.09 -12.19
N LYS A 173 -13.01 29.14 -13.53
CA LYS A 173 -11.83 29.07 -14.40
C LYS A 173 -11.54 30.37 -15.15
N HIS A 174 -11.48 31.50 -14.45
CA HIS A 174 -10.79 32.68 -14.98
C HIS A 174 -9.93 33.33 -13.88
N PRO A 175 -8.64 32.94 -13.75
CA PRO A 175 -7.67 33.83 -13.16
C PRO A 175 -7.52 35.04 -14.09
N ASP A 176 -7.99 36.18 -13.59
CA ASP A 176 -7.78 37.50 -14.15
C ASP A 176 -6.28 37.66 -14.49
N ARG A 177 -5.97 37.77 -15.78
CA ARG A 177 -4.63 38.11 -16.26
C ARG A 177 -4.37 39.56 -15.89
N VAL A 178 -3.76 39.79 -14.73
CA VAL A 178 -3.13 41.07 -14.41
C VAL A 178 -1.92 41.25 -15.33
N SER A 179 -2.15 41.93 -16.45
CA SER A 179 -1.09 42.50 -17.27
C SER A 179 -0.39 43.60 -16.47
N GLY A 180 0.84 43.32 -16.03
CA GLY A 180 1.73 44.36 -15.50
C GLY A 180 2.25 45.25 -16.63
N PRO A 181 2.40 46.57 -16.41
CA PRO A 181 2.92 47.49 -17.42
C PRO A 181 4.44 47.37 -17.55
N ASP A 182 4.90 47.31 -18.80
CA ASP A 182 6.30 47.54 -19.22
C ASP A 182 6.86 48.83 -18.58
N ALA A 183 8.05 48.72 -18.00
CA ALA A 183 8.97 49.82 -17.72
C ALA A 183 10.41 49.34 -17.83
#